data_AF-A0A8G0KWT3-F1
#
_entry.id   AF-A0A8G0KWT3-F1
#
_cell.length_a   1.000
_cell.length_b   1.000
_cell.length_c   1.000
_cell.angle_alpha   90.00
_cell.angle_beta   90.00
_cell.angle_gamma   90.00
#
_symmetry.space_group_name_H-M   'P 1'
#
loop_
_entity.id
_entity.type
_entity.pdbx_description
1 polymer ?
#
loop_
_entity_poly.entity_id
_entity_poly.type
_entity_poly.pdbx_seq_one_letter_code
_entity_poly.pdbx_strand_id
1 'polypeptide(L)'
;MKKGISVISGVTSPTVGEKMTYHISEWYPNTPLSEREKANVTWELFKKRSDGRFTTTHVKKKGDSRFTFGESSAGETYRLEAYLYQPEGGGLIITPKASRIPKICKVDLTYVDDSKGSVFSFTEKLRAKAHCVNMFNKEILFTLWEDDAKGSGHMPLTNSLIQRKQK
;
A
#
# COMPACT_ATOMS: atom_id res chain seq x y z
N MET A 1 1.54 -7.30 32.60
CA MET A 1 0.48 -7.96 31.81
C MET A 1 0.32 -7.21 30.49
N LYS A 2 0.12 -7.93 29.36
CA LYS A 2 -0.10 -7.31 28.05
C LYS A 2 -1.47 -6.63 27.99
N LYS A 3 -1.54 -5.50 27.26
CA LYS A 3 -2.73 -4.66 27.04
C LYS A 3 -2.71 -4.18 25.60
N GLY A 4 -3.83 -4.24 24.90
CA GLY A 4 -3.93 -4.01 23.47
C GLY A 4 -4.59 -5.18 22.76
N ILE A 5 -4.02 -5.58 21.63
CA ILE A 5 -4.62 -6.59 20.73
C ILE A 5 -3.89 -7.91 20.91
N SER A 6 -4.63 -8.98 21.15
CA SER A 6 -4.07 -10.32 21.30
C SER A 6 -4.04 -11.09 19.99
N VAL A 7 -5.10 -10.98 19.18
CA VAL A 7 -5.24 -11.76 17.94
C VAL A 7 -5.78 -10.89 16.81
N ILE A 8 -5.13 -11.01 15.65
CA ILE A 8 -5.62 -10.47 14.39
C ILE A 8 -5.80 -11.60 13.36
N SER A 9 -6.66 -11.37 12.39
CA SER A 9 -6.99 -12.32 11.32
C SER A 9 -7.05 -11.64 9.95
N GLY A 10 -6.92 -12.46 8.91
CA GLY A 10 -6.98 -12.04 7.50
C GLY A 10 -6.26 -13.03 6.59
N VAL A 11 -6.11 -12.65 5.32
CA VAL A 11 -5.45 -13.48 4.30
C VAL A 11 -3.94 -13.54 4.57
N THR A 12 -3.40 -14.74 4.78
CA THR A 12 -1.97 -14.95 5.04
C THR A 12 -1.14 -15.13 3.76
N SER A 13 -1.77 -15.41 2.62
CA SER A 13 -1.11 -15.55 1.31
C SER A 13 -1.75 -14.67 0.24
N PRO A 14 -1.73 -13.33 0.42
CA PRO A 14 -2.39 -12.41 -0.51
C PRO A 14 -1.67 -12.35 -1.85
N THR A 15 -2.40 -12.16 -2.93
CA THR A 15 -1.80 -11.89 -4.24
C THR A 15 -1.23 -10.48 -4.26
N VAL A 16 0.00 -10.31 -4.74
CA VAL A 16 0.59 -8.98 -4.91
C VAL A 16 -0.28 -8.10 -5.81
N GLY A 17 -0.36 -6.81 -5.49
CA GLY A 17 -1.19 -5.83 -6.18
C GLY A 17 -2.68 -5.82 -5.78
N GLU A 18 -3.12 -6.77 -4.95
CA GLU A 18 -4.47 -6.77 -4.38
C GLU A 18 -4.49 -6.07 -3.01
N LYS A 19 -5.59 -5.35 -2.75
CA LYS A 19 -5.83 -4.70 -1.46
C LYS A 19 -6.53 -5.66 -0.52
N MET A 20 -5.91 -5.94 0.61
CA MET A 20 -6.42 -6.80 1.67
C MET A 20 -6.86 -5.96 2.87
N THR A 21 -7.89 -6.40 3.57
CA THR A 21 -8.33 -5.82 4.84
C THR A 21 -8.13 -6.86 5.94
N TYR A 22 -7.49 -6.45 7.03
CA TYR A 22 -7.26 -7.31 8.20
C TYR A 22 -8.17 -6.90 9.35
N HIS A 23 -8.38 -7.81 10.30
CA HIS A 23 -9.36 -7.67 11.37
C HIS A 23 -8.75 -7.96 12.73
N ILE A 24 -9.22 -7.23 13.75
CA ILE A 24 -8.95 -7.52 15.15
C ILE A 24 -9.93 -8.59 15.57
N SER A 25 -9.42 -9.76 15.94
CA SER A 25 -10.24 -10.87 16.42
C SER A 25 -10.42 -10.78 17.93
N GLU A 26 -9.35 -10.46 18.66
CA GLU A 26 -9.37 -10.45 20.12
C GLU A 26 -8.51 -9.33 20.71
N TRP A 27 -8.92 -8.87 21.89
CA TRP A 27 -8.19 -7.93 22.74
C TRP A 27 -7.68 -8.67 23.98
N TYR A 28 -6.54 -8.25 24.52
CA TYR A 28 -6.11 -8.79 25.80
C TYR A 28 -7.16 -8.51 26.90
N PRO A 29 -7.38 -9.44 27.85
CA PRO A 29 -8.37 -9.26 28.92
C PRO A 29 -8.20 -7.97 29.70
N ASN A 30 -6.95 -7.53 29.89
CA ASN A 30 -6.59 -6.33 30.64
C ASN A 30 -6.74 -5.02 29.84
N THR A 31 -7.28 -5.07 28.62
CA THR A 31 -7.53 -3.89 27.79
C THR A 31 -8.90 -3.31 28.13
N PRO A 32 -8.98 -2.09 28.70
CA PRO A 32 -10.24 -1.47 29.09
C PRO A 32 -11.18 -1.31 27.89
N LEU A 33 -12.48 -1.55 28.10
CA LEU A 33 -13.49 -1.42 27.02
C LEU A 33 -13.48 -0.03 26.38
N SER A 34 -13.27 1.02 27.19
CA SER A 34 -13.15 2.41 26.72
C SER A 34 -11.99 2.64 25.76
N GLU A 35 -10.97 1.79 25.77
CA GLU A 35 -9.79 1.90 24.91
C GLU A 35 -9.86 0.99 23.67
N ARG A 36 -10.88 0.12 23.55
CA ARG A 36 -11.07 -0.82 22.43
C ARG A 36 -11.62 -0.16 21.17
N GLU A 37 -11.10 1.02 20.85
CA GLU A 37 -11.48 1.77 19.67
C GLU A 37 -10.57 1.41 18.49
N LYS A 38 -11.15 0.83 17.44
CA LYS A 38 -10.40 0.38 16.25
C LYS A 38 -9.66 1.52 15.55
N ALA A 39 -10.17 2.75 15.62
CA ALA A 39 -9.54 3.93 15.03
C ALA A 39 -8.20 4.29 15.71
N ASN A 40 -8.02 3.91 16.98
CA ASN A 40 -6.78 4.18 17.73
C ASN A 40 -5.69 3.13 17.52
N VAL A 41 -6.04 2.01 16.89
CA VAL A 41 -5.13 0.89 16.66
C VAL A 41 -4.11 1.24 15.60
N THR A 42 -2.84 1.02 15.93
CA THR A 42 -1.74 1.09 14.98
C THR A 42 -1.50 -0.28 14.38
N TRP A 43 -1.49 -0.34 13.05
CA TRP A 43 -1.10 -1.49 12.25
C TRP A 43 0.30 -1.25 11.71
N GLU A 44 1.24 -2.15 11.99
CA GLU A 44 2.62 -2.04 11.52
C GLU A 44 3.06 -3.35 10.86
N LEU A 45 3.75 -3.21 9.72
CA LEU A 45 4.30 -4.31 8.98
C LEU A 45 5.80 -4.48 9.29
N PHE A 46 6.20 -5.71 9.58
CA PHE A 46 7.58 -6.08 9.81
C PHE A 46 8.02 -7.09 8.75
N LYS A 47 9.23 -6.95 8.22
CA LYS A 47 9.83 -7.92 7.29
C LYS A 47 10.75 -8.86 8.05
N LYS A 48 10.65 -10.16 7.76
CA LYS A 48 11.62 -11.16 8.21
C LYS A 48 12.94 -10.99 7.45
N ARG A 49 14.04 -10.92 8.17
CA ARG A 49 15.40 -10.84 7.61
C ARG A 49 16.01 -12.23 7.50
N SER A 50 17.17 -12.29 6.83
CA SER A 50 17.93 -13.53 6.65
C SER A 50 18.35 -14.19 7.97
N ASP A 51 18.58 -13.40 9.02
CA ASP A 51 18.85 -13.86 10.38
C ASP A 51 17.60 -14.38 11.14
N GLY A 52 16.44 -14.37 10.48
CA GLY A 52 15.16 -14.79 11.03
C GLY A 52 14.44 -13.73 11.86
N ARG A 53 15.06 -12.58 12.15
CA ARG A 53 14.46 -11.51 12.93
C ARG A 53 13.45 -10.72 12.10
N PHE A 54 12.41 -10.24 12.76
CA PHE A 54 11.47 -9.28 12.19
C PHE A 54 11.94 -7.86 12.50
N THR A 55 12.05 -7.02 11.47
CA THR A 55 12.37 -5.59 11.60
C THR A 55 11.29 -4.76 10.93
N THR A 56 11.07 -3.54 11.41
CA THR A 56 10.08 -2.63 10.80
C THR A 56 10.34 -2.41 9.32
N THR A 57 9.27 -2.32 8.52
CA THR A 57 9.33 -1.79 7.15
C THR A 57 9.09 -0.28 7.10
N HIS A 58 8.88 0.36 8.26
CA HIS A 58 8.35 1.71 8.43
C HIS A 58 6.94 1.94 7.89
N VAL A 59 6.26 0.88 7.40
CA VAL A 59 4.86 0.93 7.00
C VAL A 59 3.99 0.77 8.24
N LYS A 60 3.58 1.91 8.79
CA LYS A 60 2.67 2.02 9.93
C LYS A 60 1.43 2.83 9.57
N LYS A 61 0.25 2.38 10.02
CA LYS A 61 -1.05 3.02 9.77
C LYS A 61 -1.88 3.03 11.03
N LYS A 62 -2.46 4.18 11.38
CA LYS A 62 -3.39 4.29 12.52
C LYS A 62 -4.82 4.23 12.01
N GLY A 63 -5.63 3.33 12.56
CA GLY A 63 -7.04 3.12 12.20
C GLY A 63 -7.31 2.48 10.83
N ASP A 64 -6.28 2.27 10.00
CA ASP A 64 -6.42 1.68 8.67
C ASP A 64 -5.77 0.29 8.60
N SER A 65 -6.62 -0.74 8.57
CA SER A 65 -6.22 -2.15 8.47
C SER A 65 -6.04 -2.65 7.03
N ARG A 66 -6.03 -1.76 6.04
CA ARG A 66 -5.89 -2.13 4.63
C ARG A 66 -4.43 -2.15 4.21
N PHE A 67 -3.98 -3.23 3.57
CA PHE A 67 -2.62 -3.38 3.07
C PHE A 67 -2.61 -3.90 1.63
N THR A 68 -1.63 -3.46 0.86
CA THR A 68 -1.35 -3.95 -0.49
C THR A 68 0.13 -4.28 -0.55
N PHE A 69 0.46 -5.48 -1.03
CA PHE A 69 1.84 -5.93 -1.19
C PHE A 69 2.29 -5.69 -2.63
N GLY A 70 3.50 -5.15 -2.79
CA GLY A 70 4.08 -4.92 -4.12
C GLY A 70 4.74 -6.17 -4.68
N GLU A 71 5.18 -6.12 -5.93
CA GLU A 71 5.84 -7.25 -6.62
C GLU A 71 7.07 -7.76 -5.85
N SER A 72 7.90 -6.87 -5.30
CA SER A 72 9.09 -7.22 -4.51
C SER A 72 8.79 -7.90 -3.17
N SER A 73 7.52 -7.97 -2.77
CA SER A 73 7.07 -8.69 -1.58
C SER A 73 6.68 -10.14 -1.87
N ALA A 74 6.62 -10.56 -3.13
CA ALA A 74 6.27 -11.93 -3.49
C ALA A 74 7.31 -12.92 -2.93
N GLY A 75 6.85 -13.94 -2.19
CA GLY A 75 7.69 -14.96 -1.56
C GLY A 75 8.38 -14.52 -0.26
N GLU A 76 8.31 -13.23 0.08
CA GLU A 76 8.90 -12.68 1.30
C GLU A 76 7.98 -12.89 2.50
N THR A 77 8.57 -13.09 3.69
CA THR A 77 7.80 -13.28 4.92
C THR A 77 7.67 -11.97 5.70
N TYR A 78 6.44 -11.64 6.06
CA TYR A 78 6.10 -10.48 6.87
C TYR A 78 5.37 -10.91 8.14
N ARG A 79 5.45 -10.07 9.18
CA ARG A 79 4.58 -10.12 10.36
C ARG A 79 3.80 -8.81 10.41
N LEU A 80 2.48 -8.91 10.34
CA LEU A 80 1.60 -7.79 10.60
C LEU A 80 1.25 -7.79 12.08
N GLU A 81 1.49 -6.67 12.75
CA GLU A 81 1.07 -6.46 14.13
C GLU A 81 0.01 -5.37 14.18
N ALA A 82 -0.91 -5.50 15.13
CA ALA A 82 -1.84 -4.44 15.50
C ALA A 82 -1.70 -4.21 17.00
N TYR A 83 -1.60 -2.95 17.44
CA TYR A 83 -1.41 -2.60 18.84
C TYR A 83 -1.93 -1.20 19.16
N LEU A 84 -2.20 -0.93 20.45
CA LEU A 84 -2.60 0.40 20.93
C LEU A 84 -1.39 1.28 21.29
N TYR A 85 -0.38 0.71 21.95
CA TYR A 85 0.75 1.47 22.50
C TYR A 85 2.07 1.18 21.77
N GLN A 86 2.50 -0.07 21.77
CA GLN A 86 3.75 -0.51 21.15
C GLN A 86 3.62 -1.93 20.57
N PRO A 87 4.47 -2.31 19.60
CA PRO A 87 4.50 -3.67 19.06
C PRO A 87 4.69 -4.70 20.18
N GLU A 88 3.88 -5.76 20.16
CA GLU A 88 3.85 -6.77 21.23
C GLU A 88 4.58 -8.06 20.85
N GLY A 89 5.09 -8.13 19.62
CA GLY A 89 5.84 -9.27 19.07
C GLY A 89 4.97 -10.46 18.65
N GLY A 90 3.66 -10.38 18.89
CA GLY A 90 2.64 -11.26 18.31
C GLY A 90 2.06 -10.66 17.04
N GLY A 91 1.42 -11.46 16.19
CA GLY A 91 0.83 -10.95 14.96
C GLY A 91 0.53 -12.04 13.94
N LEU A 92 0.08 -11.62 12.77
CA LEU A 92 -0.22 -12.52 11.65
C LEU A 92 1.00 -12.63 10.73
N ILE A 93 1.46 -13.87 10.49
CA ILE A 93 2.50 -14.13 9.50
C ILE A 93 1.89 -14.18 8.11
N ILE A 94 2.45 -13.38 7.20
CA ILE A 94 1.95 -13.19 5.84
C ILE A 94 3.08 -13.46 4.86
N THR A 95 2.81 -14.27 3.83
CA THR A 95 3.73 -14.53 2.71
C THR A 95 2.99 -14.25 1.40
N PRO A 96 3.15 -13.06 0.81
CA PRO A 96 2.47 -12.71 -0.44
C PRO A 96 2.88 -13.63 -1.58
N LYS A 97 1.94 -13.96 -2.46
CA LYS A 97 2.18 -14.76 -3.66
C LYS A 97 2.23 -13.85 -4.90
N ALA A 98 3.06 -14.24 -5.86
CA ALA A 98 3.15 -13.56 -7.15
C ALA A 98 1.77 -13.51 -7.85
N SER A 99 1.49 -12.40 -8.53
CA SER A 99 0.33 -12.28 -9.39
C SER A 99 0.61 -13.01 -10.70
N ARG A 100 -0.37 -13.74 -11.22
CA ARG A 100 -0.30 -14.29 -12.58
C ARG A 100 -0.85 -13.32 -13.63
N ILE A 101 -1.50 -12.26 -13.19
CA ILE A 101 -2.18 -11.30 -14.06
C ILE A 101 -1.33 -10.03 -14.11
N PRO A 102 -0.81 -9.65 -15.29
CA PRO A 102 -0.10 -8.39 -15.48
C PRO A 102 -1.05 -7.21 -15.20
N LYS A 103 -0.65 -6.27 -14.36
CA LYS A 103 -1.50 -5.13 -13.99
C LYS A 103 -0.70 -3.90 -13.60
N ILE A 104 -1.20 -2.73 -14.00
CA ILE A 104 -0.83 -1.44 -13.41
C ILE A 104 -1.75 -1.20 -12.20
N CYS A 105 -1.19 -1.22 -11.00
CA CYS A 105 -1.93 -1.08 -9.75
C CYS A 105 -2.29 0.38 -9.45
N LYS A 106 -1.36 1.30 -9.71
CA LYS A 106 -1.50 2.73 -9.47
C LYS A 106 -0.51 3.51 -10.32
N VAL A 107 -0.85 4.74 -10.66
CA VAL A 107 0.08 5.74 -11.17
C VAL A 107 0.14 6.90 -10.18
N ASP A 108 1.36 7.30 -9.80
CA ASP A 108 1.63 8.54 -9.07
C ASP A 108 2.18 9.59 -10.03
N LEU A 109 1.74 10.84 -9.88
CA LEU A 109 2.30 12.01 -10.53
C LEU A 109 2.82 12.96 -9.45
N THR A 110 4.12 13.23 -9.47
CA THR A 110 4.81 14.08 -8.49
C THR A 110 5.72 15.07 -9.20
N TYR A 111 6.24 16.04 -8.45
CA TYR A 111 7.42 16.79 -8.89
C TYR A 111 8.65 15.88 -8.99
N VAL A 112 9.72 16.37 -9.62
CA VAL A 112 10.97 15.59 -9.82
C VAL A 112 11.63 15.22 -8.48
N ASP A 113 11.41 16.00 -7.44
CA ASP A 113 11.88 15.77 -6.07
C ASP A 113 10.98 14.84 -5.24
N ASP A 114 9.99 14.21 -5.87
CA ASP A 114 8.97 13.33 -5.27
C ASP A 114 7.98 14.01 -4.30
N SER A 115 7.97 15.35 -4.23
CA SER A 115 6.92 16.07 -3.52
C SER A 115 5.56 15.96 -4.25
N LYS A 116 4.47 15.95 -3.48
CA LYS A 116 3.10 15.84 -4.01
C LYS A 116 2.62 17.21 -4.48
N GLY A 117 2.07 17.27 -5.69
CA GLY A 117 1.36 18.44 -6.21
C GLY A 117 -0.14 18.16 -6.36
N SER A 118 -0.95 19.21 -6.28
CA SER A 118 -2.38 19.19 -6.61
C SER A 118 -2.71 20.03 -7.84
N VAL A 119 -1.82 20.94 -8.24
CA VAL A 119 -1.90 21.77 -9.44
C VAL A 119 -0.50 21.76 -10.07
N PHE A 120 -0.43 21.58 -11.38
CA PHE A 120 0.83 21.51 -12.12
C PHE A 120 0.85 22.56 -13.22
N SER A 121 1.99 23.20 -13.43
CA SER A 121 2.24 24.15 -14.53
C SER A 121 2.89 23.45 -15.72
N PHE A 122 2.60 23.93 -16.93
CA PHE A 122 3.22 23.44 -18.17
C PHE A 122 4.74 23.64 -18.23
N THR A 123 5.28 24.55 -17.41
CA THR A 123 6.72 24.82 -17.32
C THR A 123 7.46 23.89 -16.35
N GLU A 124 6.72 23.08 -15.58
CA GLU A 124 7.30 22.21 -14.55
C GLU A 124 7.71 20.85 -15.14
N LYS A 125 8.75 20.28 -14.55
CA LYS A 125 9.12 18.89 -14.81
C LYS A 125 8.41 18.00 -13.80
N LEU A 126 7.69 17.01 -14.29
CA LEU A 126 6.96 16.05 -13.47
C LEU A 126 7.57 14.66 -13.59
N ARG A 127 7.29 13.82 -12.59
CA ARG A 127 7.66 12.41 -12.57
C ARG A 127 6.40 11.57 -12.44
N ALA A 128 6.15 10.73 -13.44
CA ALA A 128 5.13 9.68 -13.38
C ALA A 128 5.76 8.36 -12.92
N LYS A 129 5.17 7.72 -11.91
CA LYS A 129 5.58 6.39 -11.42
C LYS A 129 4.40 5.42 -11.55
N ALA A 130 4.53 4.42 -12.42
CA ALA A 130 3.59 3.30 -12.45
C ALA A 130 4.06 2.22 -11.47
N HIS A 131 3.15 1.77 -10.62
CA HIS A 131 3.34 0.62 -9.74
C HIS A 131 2.70 -0.58 -10.41
N CYS A 132 3.50 -1.57 -10.77
CA CYS A 132 3.07 -2.70 -11.58
C CYS A 132 3.30 -4.02 -10.87
N VAL A 133 2.47 -5.00 -11.22
CA VAL A 133 2.65 -6.41 -10.84
C VAL A 133 2.66 -7.28 -12.07
N ASN A 134 3.56 -8.27 -12.09
CA ASN A 134 3.75 -9.22 -13.19
C ASN A 134 3.79 -8.59 -14.61
N MET A 135 4.37 -7.39 -14.74
CA MET A 135 4.50 -6.66 -16.02
C MET A 135 5.88 -6.85 -16.67
N PHE A 136 6.61 -7.92 -16.33
CA PHE A 136 7.91 -8.22 -16.94
C PHE A 136 7.75 -8.40 -18.46
N ASN A 137 8.66 -7.81 -19.23
CA ASN A 137 8.64 -7.77 -20.70
C ASN A 137 7.35 -7.16 -21.29
N LYS A 138 6.61 -6.37 -20.53
CA LYS A 138 5.50 -5.55 -21.01
C LYS A 138 5.97 -4.10 -21.07
N GLU A 139 5.67 -3.44 -22.18
CA GLU A 139 5.91 -2.01 -22.33
C GLU A 139 4.85 -1.22 -21.57
N ILE A 140 5.25 -0.09 -21.01
CA ILE A 140 4.34 0.84 -20.36
C ILE A 140 4.32 2.14 -21.15
N LEU A 141 3.12 2.51 -21.58
CA LEU A 141 2.86 3.79 -22.21
C LEU A 141 2.30 4.78 -21.19
N PHE A 142 3.00 5.89 -20.98
CA PHE A 142 2.51 7.03 -20.22
C PHE A 142 1.99 8.09 -21.19
N THR A 143 0.76 8.56 -20.92
CA THR A 143 0.16 9.72 -21.59
C THR A 143 -0.29 10.73 -20.55
N LEU A 144 0.13 11.98 -20.70
CA LEU A 144 -0.31 13.10 -19.88
C LEU A 144 -1.28 13.96 -20.70
N TRP A 145 -2.44 14.28 -20.12
CA TRP A 145 -3.52 15.02 -20.77
C TRP A 145 -3.91 16.23 -19.92
N GLU A 146 -4.35 17.29 -20.58
CA GLU A 146 -5.08 18.38 -19.94
C GLU A 146 -6.56 17.98 -19.76
N ASP A 147 -7.18 18.39 -18.66
CA ASP A 147 -8.62 18.21 -18.43
C ASP A 147 -9.35 19.53 -18.74
N ASP A 148 -9.47 19.81 -20.03
CA ASP A 148 -10.08 21.01 -20.63
C ASP A 148 -11.61 20.85 -20.86
N ALA A 149 -12.18 19.68 -20.53
CA ALA A 149 -13.60 19.37 -20.71
C ALA A 149 -14.38 19.40 -19.38
N LYS A 150 -15.65 19.83 -19.43
CA LYS A 150 -16.56 19.74 -18.28
C LYS A 150 -16.90 18.26 -18.00
N GLY A 151 -16.33 17.69 -16.94
CA GLY A 151 -16.61 16.32 -16.52
C GLY A 151 -15.49 15.76 -15.64
N SER A 152 -15.50 14.45 -15.39
CA SER A 152 -14.35 13.75 -14.81
C SER A 152 -13.91 12.66 -15.78
N GLY A 153 -12.62 12.64 -16.11
CA GLY A 153 -12.01 11.55 -16.86
C GLY A 153 -11.49 11.95 -18.24
N HIS A 154 -10.71 11.04 -18.84
CA HIS A 154 -10.08 11.24 -20.14
C HIS A 154 -11.11 11.09 -21.28
N MET A 155 -11.35 12.16 -22.02
CA MET A 155 -12.14 12.14 -23.26
C MET A 155 -11.24 12.44 -24.46
N PRO A 156 -10.83 11.44 -25.27
CA PRO A 156 -9.86 11.62 -26.35
C PRO A 156 -10.24 12.64 -27.43
N LEU A 157 -11.54 12.94 -27.55
CA LEU A 157 -12.08 13.88 -28.56
C LEU A 157 -12.08 15.33 -28.08
N THR A 158 -11.95 15.57 -26.77
CA THR A 158 -12.02 16.91 -26.18
C THR A 158 -10.74 17.31 -25.47
N ASN A 159 -10.03 16.33 -24.89
CA ASN A 159 -8.83 16.57 -24.09
C ASN A 159 -7.57 16.69 -24.92
N SER A 160 -6.74 17.68 -24.59
CA SER A 160 -5.46 17.94 -25.24
C SER A 160 -4.34 17.03 -24.71
N LEU A 161 -3.67 16.29 -25.60
CA LEU A 161 -2.51 15.47 -25.25
C LEU A 161 -1.27 16.36 -25.04
N ILE A 162 -0.73 16.35 -23.82
CA ILE A 162 0.47 17.12 -23.47
C ILE A 162 1.74 16.34 -23.83
N GLN A 163 1.80 15.05 -23.44
CA GLN A 163 3.03 14.27 -23.62
C GLN A 163 2.76 12.77 -23.70
N ARG A 164 3.58 12.08 -24.51
CA ARG A 164 3.63 10.62 -24.63
C ARG A 164 5.05 10.12 -24.39
N LYS A 165 5.21 9.13 -23.51
CA LYS A 165 6.50 8.46 -23.21
C LYS A 165 6.30 6.96 -23.07
N GLN A 166 7.23 6.17 -23.60
CA GLN A 166 7.22 4.71 -23.55
C GLN A 166 8.45 4.23 -22.79
N LYS A 167 8.29 3.15 -22.01
CA LYS A 167 9.35 2.49 -21.27
C LYS A 167 9.20 0.98 -21.38
#